data_AF-A0A0C3BHS7-F1
#
_entry.id   AF-A0A0C3BHS7-F1
#
_cell.length_a   1.000
_cell.length_b   1.000
_cell.length_c   1.000
_cell.angle_alpha   90.00
_cell.angle_beta   90.00
_cell.angle_gamma   90.00
#
_symmetry.space_group_name_H-M   'P 1'
#
loop_
_entity.id
_entity.type
_entity.pdbx_description
1 polymer ?
#
loop_
_entity_poly.entity_id
_entity_poly.type
_entity_poly.pdbx_seq_one_letter_code
_entity_poly.pdbx_strand_id
1 'polypeptide(L)'
;MFELMEAVKDAATKLKRHYSHNSVSLSAGCDVFYQFISSLRDFGQASIQLDPKLPAVREYAQNTKQVKDTIADNVDAFIKDDSVILTHGYSRVVVNAFLLSHRKGRRISVYVTETRPRGLGMRTHELLTKAGIPCTIILDSAVAYAMDKVDMIMVGCEAVVESGGIVNAVGSCQMAMIAKAFNKPVHVLAESYKWTRLFPLSQYDLPTHNDHILSFDLVSTPPTSGSNSPLPGTPRRHHPVLRTTDSIPNLLFAAQRHPPLDTTMSTNSMSNVMPVGQAGRNPEVDYTPPEYITLLFTDAGILTPEGISSYLVTMSLRSESS
;
A
#
# COMPACT_ATOMS: atom_id res chain seq x y z
N MET A 1 -30.75 -17.61 14.49
CA MET A 1 -29.83 -17.16 13.41
C MET A 1 -29.86 -15.64 13.23
N PHE A 2 -31.04 -15.04 12.99
CA PHE A 2 -31.18 -13.61 12.66
C PHE A 2 -30.55 -12.66 13.70
N GLU A 3 -30.88 -12.82 14.98
CA GLU A 3 -30.38 -11.95 16.06
C GLU A 3 -28.85 -11.96 16.21
N LEU A 4 -28.21 -13.14 16.07
CA LEU A 4 -26.75 -13.21 16.11
C LEU A 4 -26.11 -12.54 14.90
N MET A 5 -26.62 -12.80 13.71
CA MET A 5 -26.09 -12.19 12.48
C MET A 5 -26.26 -10.66 12.51
N GLU A 6 -27.38 -10.18 13.06
CA GLU A 6 -27.61 -8.75 13.29
C GLU A 6 -26.64 -8.17 14.33
N ALA A 7 -26.43 -8.86 15.44
CA ALA A 7 -25.46 -8.46 16.46
C ALA A 7 -24.01 -8.40 15.91
N VAL A 8 -23.60 -9.37 15.09
CA VAL A 8 -22.28 -9.38 14.44
C VAL A 8 -22.15 -8.22 13.46
N LYS A 9 -23.21 -7.94 12.68
CA LYS A 9 -23.22 -6.82 11.72
C LYS A 9 -23.16 -5.46 12.42
N ASP A 10 -23.90 -5.31 13.52
CA ASP A 10 -23.86 -4.10 14.35
C ASP A 10 -22.48 -3.91 15.00
N ALA A 11 -21.90 -4.97 15.56
CA ALA A 11 -20.55 -4.96 16.12
C ALA A 11 -19.48 -4.59 15.07
N ALA A 12 -19.56 -5.16 13.86
CA ALA A 12 -18.68 -4.81 12.76
C ALA A 12 -18.83 -3.33 12.38
N THR A 13 -20.06 -2.81 12.32
CA THR A 13 -20.32 -1.39 12.01
C THR A 13 -19.74 -0.47 13.08
N LYS A 14 -19.90 -0.80 14.36
CA LYS A 14 -19.29 -0.09 15.49
C LYS A 14 -17.77 -0.08 15.40
N LEU A 15 -17.17 -1.22 15.04
CA LEU A 15 -15.72 -1.36 14.89
C LEU A 15 -15.20 -0.50 13.73
N LYS A 16 -15.85 -0.54 12.56
CA LYS A 16 -15.51 0.27 11.38
C LYS A 16 -15.59 1.78 11.69
N ARG A 17 -16.59 2.21 12.49
CA ARG A 17 -16.71 3.61 12.93
C ARG A 17 -15.61 4.04 13.88
N HIS A 18 -15.20 3.17 14.80
CA HIS A 18 -14.17 3.48 15.80
C HIS A 18 -12.76 3.60 15.17
N TYR A 19 -12.48 2.82 14.13
CA TYR A 19 -11.17 2.80 13.46
C TYR A 19 -11.21 3.46 12.07
N SER A 20 -11.66 4.72 12.03
CA SER A 20 -11.92 5.49 10.80
C SER A 20 -10.70 5.63 9.87
N HIS A 21 -9.48 5.60 10.41
CA HIS A 21 -8.24 5.83 9.65
C HIS A 21 -7.70 4.60 8.91
N ASN A 22 -8.29 3.41 9.08
CA ASN A 22 -7.76 2.18 8.46
C ASN A 22 -8.90 1.24 7.99
N SER A 23 -9.83 1.80 7.24
CA SER A 23 -11.14 1.19 6.99
C SER A 23 -11.10 -0.03 6.08
N VAL A 24 -10.14 -0.15 5.15
CA VAL A 24 -10.23 -1.15 4.06
C VAL A 24 -9.89 -2.56 4.55
N SER A 25 -8.73 -2.75 5.18
CA SER A 25 -8.32 -4.08 5.70
C SER A 25 -9.28 -4.59 6.79
N LEU A 26 -9.70 -3.68 7.67
CA LEU A 26 -10.68 -3.97 8.71
C LEU A 26 -12.04 -4.36 8.12
N SER A 27 -12.48 -3.65 7.08
CA SER A 27 -13.74 -3.97 6.40
C SER A 27 -13.69 -5.33 5.74
N ALA A 28 -12.61 -5.64 5.02
CA ALA A 28 -12.38 -6.95 4.42
C ALA A 28 -12.46 -8.07 5.48
N GLY A 29 -11.73 -7.91 6.60
CA GLY A 29 -11.73 -8.88 7.68
C GLY A 29 -13.11 -9.06 8.33
N CYS A 30 -13.87 -7.98 8.52
CA CYS A 30 -15.24 -8.05 9.02
C CYS A 30 -16.17 -8.80 8.07
N ASP A 31 -16.04 -8.57 6.77
CA ASP A 31 -16.92 -9.15 5.76
C ASP A 31 -16.63 -10.67 5.61
N VAL A 32 -15.34 -11.05 5.58
CA VAL A 32 -14.92 -12.46 5.58
C VAL A 32 -15.35 -13.16 6.87
N PHE A 33 -15.21 -12.51 8.02
CA PHE A 33 -15.66 -13.07 9.30
C PHE A 33 -17.19 -13.24 9.33
N TYR A 34 -17.94 -12.29 8.80
CA TYR A 34 -19.40 -12.40 8.68
C TYR A 34 -19.80 -13.60 7.81
N GLN A 35 -19.12 -13.81 6.68
CA GLN A 35 -19.33 -14.98 5.81
C GLN A 35 -18.99 -16.28 6.53
N PHE A 36 -17.89 -16.32 7.29
CA PHE A 36 -17.52 -17.48 8.09
C PHE A 36 -18.62 -17.83 9.10
N ILE A 37 -19.12 -16.87 9.88
CA ILE A 37 -20.22 -17.11 10.84
C ILE A 37 -21.49 -17.57 10.12
N SER A 38 -21.81 -16.96 8.96
CA SER A 38 -22.97 -17.37 8.14
C SER A 38 -22.86 -18.81 7.67
N SER A 39 -21.65 -19.30 7.39
CA SER A 39 -21.40 -20.67 6.91
C SER A 39 -21.56 -21.76 7.99
N LEU A 40 -21.64 -21.39 9.28
CA LEU A 40 -21.84 -22.32 10.38
C LEU A 40 -23.33 -22.77 10.46
N ARG A 41 -23.75 -23.59 9.49
CA ARG A 41 -25.13 -23.99 9.11
C ARG A 41 -26.14 -24.31 10.23
N ASP A 42 -25.72 -24.62 11.46
CA ASP A 42 -26.64 -25.05 12.53
C ASP A 42 -27.22 -23.91 13.38
N PHE A 43 -27.78 -22.83 12.81
CA PHE A 43 -28.56 -21.86 13.61
C PHE A 43 -30.09 -22.05 13.49
N GLY A 44 -30.51 -23.18 12.92
CA GLY A 44 -31.91 -23.54 12.68
C GLY A 44 -32.68 -24.08 13.90
N GLN A 45 -32.02 -24.37 15.03
CA GLN A 45 -32.71 -24.70 16.28
C GLN A 45 -32.81 -23.47 17.18
N ALA A 46 -34.00 -23.28 17.75
CA ALA A 46 -34.49 -22.07 18.42
C ALA A 46 -33.73 -21.63 19.70
N SER A 47 -32.56 -22.19 20.00
CA SER A 47 -31.72 -21.76 21.12
C SER A 47 -30.41 -21.16 20.61
N ILE A 48 -30.26 -19.87 20.86
CA ILE A 48 -29.04 -19.07 20.69
C ILE A 48 -27.98 -19.60 21.68
N GLN A 49 -27.31 -20.71 21.35
CA GLN A 49 -26.15 -21.16 22.12
C GLN A 49 -24.90 -20.97 21.27
N LEU A 50 -24.17 -19.89 21.55
CA LEU A 50 -22.83 -19.64 20.98
C LEU A 50 -21.82 -20.66 21.49
N ASP A 51 -21.98 -21.12 22.74
CA ASP A 51 -21.03 -21.95 23.47
C ASP A 51 -20.50 -23.18 22.71
N PRO A 52 -21.32 -24.02 22.05
CA PRO A 52 -20.81 -25.17 21.29
C PRO A 52 -19.98 -24.78 20.06
N LYS A 53 -20.13 -23.56 19.53
CA LYS A 53 -19.43 -23.08 18.34
C LYS A 53 -18.26 -22.13 18.65
N LEU A 54 -18.13 -21.65 19.90
CA LEU A 54 -16.99 -20.85 20.35
C LEU A 54 -15.63 -21.51 20.08
N PRO A 55 -15.45 -22.83 20.21
CA PRO A 55 -14.19 -23.48 19.84
C PRO A 55 -13.81 -23.24 18.38
N ALA A 56 -14.75 -23.39 17.44
CA ALA A 56 -14.50 -23.17 16.01
C ALA A 56 -14.17 -21.70 15.70
N VAL A 57 -14.84 -20.75 16.35
CA VAL A 57 -14.53 -19.32 16.21
C VAL A 57 -13.14 -18.99 16.76
N ARG A 58 -12.77 -19.57 17.91
CA ARG A 58 -11.42 -19.41 18.50
C ARG A 58 -10.35 -20.04 17.62
N GLU A 59 -10.62 -21.21 17.06
CA GLU A 59 -9.73 -21.90 16.14
C GLU A 59 -9.50 -21.06 14.87
N TYR A 60 -10.56 -20.51 14.27
CA TYR A 60 -10.44 -19.56 13.15
C TYR A 60 -9.50 -18.38 13.51
N ALA A 61 -9.69 -17.76 14.68
CA ALA A 61 -8.85 -16.67 15.15
C ALA A 61 -7.40 -17.09 15.47
N GLN A 62 -7.15 -18.36 15.80
CA GLN A 62 -5.81 -18.90 16.01
C GLN A 62 -5.11 -19.22 14.68
N ASN A 63 -5.81 -19.84 13.74
CA ASN A 63 -5.29 -20.23 12.43
C ASN A 63 -4.85 -19.03 11.59
N THR A 64 -5.58 -17.90 11.69
CA THR A 64 -5.18 -16.64 11.02
C THR A 64 -3.80 -16.12 11.45
N LYS A 65 -3.27 -16.52 12.61
CA LYS A 65 -1.92 -16.15 13.06
C LYS A 65 -0.82 -16.87 12.28
N GLN A 66 -1.09 -18.12 11.85
CA GLN A 66 -0.13 -18.99 11.16
C GLN A 66 -0.07 -18.74 9.65
N VAL A 67 -1.08 -18.06 9.08
CA VAL A 67 -1.17 -17.70 7.64
C VAL A 67 0.11 -17.05 7.09
N LYS A 68 0.81 -16.23 7.89
CA LYS A 68 2.03 -15.55 7.45
C LYS A 68 3.20 -16.51 7.20
N ASP A 69 3.23 -17.65 7.89
CA ASP A 69 4.28 -18.65 7.73
C ASP A 69 4.04 -19.43 6.43
N THR A 70 2.79 -19.81 6.15
CA THR A 70 2.38 -20.40 4.87
C THR A 70 2.74 -19.50 3.69
N ILE A 71 2.44 -18.20 3.78
CA ILE A 71 2.77 -17.24 2.71
C ILE A 71 4.28 -17.12 2.52
N ALA A 72 5.04 -17.10 3.62
CA ALA A 72 6.49 -17.02 3.58
C ALA A 72 7.09 -18.27 2.92
N ASP A 73 6.57 -19.47 3.19
CA ASP A 73 6.98 -20.70 2.51
C ASP A 73 6.63 -20.69 1.02
N ASN A 74 5.45 -20.17 0.65
CA ASN A 74 5.02 -20.09 -0.75
C ASN A 74 5.94 -19.20 -1.61
N VAL A 75 6.48 -18.10 -1.05
CA VAL A 75 7.36 -17.18 -1.79
C VAL A 75 8.84 -17.57 -1.74
N ASP A 76 9.28 -18.33 -0.74
CA ASP A 76 10.69 -18.74 -0.56
C ASP A 76 11.28 -19.44 -1.80
N ALA A 77 10.46 -20.21 -2.53
CA ALA A 77 10.86 -20.86 -3.78
C ALA A 77 11.21 -19.87 -4.91
N PHE A 78 10.71 -18.64 -4.84
CA PHE A 78 10.93 -17.58 -5.83
C PHE A 78 12.12 -16.69 -5.47
N ILE A 79 12.58 -16.74 -4.22
CA ILE A 79 13.75 -16.01 -3.74
C ILE A 79 15.00 -16.81 -4.08
N LYS A 80 15.81 -16.27 -5.00
CA LYS A 80 17.09 -16.87 -5.38
C LYS A 80 18.21 -16.40 -4.45
N ASP A 81 19.30 -17.16 -4.46
CA ASP A 81 20.52 -16.72 -3.80
C ASP A 81 21.06 -15.46 -4.47
N ASP A 82 21.63 -14.57 -3.66
CA ASP A 82 22.16 -13.24 -4.00
C ASP A 82 21.12 -12.28 -4.61
N SER A 83 19.82 -12.51 -4.41
CA SER A 83 18.76 -11.63 -4.91
C SER A 83 18.73 -10.28 -4.18
N VAL A 84 18.57 -9.20 -4.95
CA VAL A 84 18.32 -7.85 -4.46
C VAL A 84 16.83 -7.52 -4.59
N ILE A 85 16.17 -7.32 -3.45
CA ILE A 85 14.72 -7.17 -3.37
C ILE A 85 14.38 -5.75 -2.91
N LEU A 86 13.42 -5.10 -3.57
CA LEU A 86 12.89 -3.81 -3.11
C LEU A 86 11.52 -4.01 -2.46
N THR A 87 11.33 -3.42 -1.29
CA THR A 87 10.05 -3.40 -0.55
C THR A 87 9.60 -1.96 -0.24
N HIS A 88 8.29 -1.80 -0.04
CA HIS A 88 7.65 -0.53 0.31
C HIS A 88 7.16 -0.57 1.76
N GLY A 89 7.73 0.27 2.63
CA GLY A 89 7.30 0.44 4.01
C GLY A 89 7.50 -0.78 4.91
N TYR A 90 6.57 -0.97 5.86
CA TYR A 90 6.55 -2.09 6.79
C TYR A 90 5.37 -3.01 6.52
N SER A 91 5.68 -4.27 6.23
CA SER A 91 4.70 -5.34 6.11
C SER A 91 5.15 -6.53 6.95
N ARG A 92 4.26 -6.99 7.84
CA ARG A 92 4.52 -8.14 8.73
C ARG A 92 4.80 -9.41 7.93
N VAL A 93 4.06 -9.63 6.84
CA VAL A 93 4.19 -10.85 6.03
C VAL A 93 5.45 -10.81 5.16
N VAL A 94 5.82 -9.64 4.63
CA VAL A 94 7.06 -9.46 3.85
C VAL A 94 8.29 -9.61 4.73
N VAL A 95 8.30 -8.99 5.92
CA VAL A 95 9.40 -9.18 6.87
C VAL A 95 9.50 -10.64 7.30
N ASN A 96 8.38 -11.34 7.53
CA ASN A 96 8.40 -12.78 7.84
C ASN A 96 9.04 -13.60 6.72
N ALA A 97 8.72 -13.31 5.45
CA ALA A 97 9.29 -13.97 4.29
C ALA A 97 10.81 -13.76 4.19
N PHE A 98 11.30 -12.53 4.40
CA PHE A 98 12.74 -12.26 4.42
C PHE A 98 13.47 -13.00 5.54
N LEU A 99 12.91 -12.97 6.76
CA LEU A 99 13.50 -13.67 7.91
C LEU A 99 13.51 -15.19 7.71
N LEU A 100 12.44 -15.75 7.15
CA LEU A 100 12.37 -17.18 6.84
C LEU A 100 13.40 -17.58 5.78
N SER A 101 13.47 -16.85 4.67
CA SER A 101 14.41 -17.12 3.59
C SER A 101 15.86 -17.04 4.07
N HIS A 102 16.17 -16.04 4.89
CA HIS A 102 17.49 -15.89 5.51
C HIS A 102 17.83 -17.06 6.46
N ARG A 103 16.87 -17.49 7.29
CA ARG A 103 17.05 -18.68 8.17
C ARG A 103 17.26 -19.96 7.38
N LYS A 104 16.70 -20.06 6.17
CA LYS A 104 16.93 -21.17 5.23
C LYS A 104 18.27 -21.06 4.49
N GLY A 105 19.08 -20.04 4.79
CA GLY A 105 20.43 -19.86 4.23
C GLY A 105 20.49 -19.07 2.93
N ARG A 106 19.38 -18.45 2.49
CA ARG A 106 19.38 -17.59 1.31
C ARG A 106 20.17 -16.31 1.58
N ARG A 107 21.09 -15.97 0.68
CA ARG A 107 21.76 -14.66 0.66
C ARG A 107 20.84 -13.67 -0.05
N ILE A 108 20.29 -12.70 0.68
CA ILE A 108 19.43 -11.66 0.12
C ILE A 108 19.89 -10.28 0.58
N SER A 109 19.69 -9.27 -0.26
CA SER A 109 19.87 -7.86 0.10
C SER A 109 18.59 -7.09 -0.17
N VAL A 110 18.22 -6.16 0.72
CA VAL A 110 16.93 -5.48 0.66
C VAL A 110 17.09 -3.97 0.54
N TYR A 111 16.45 -3.37 -0.46
CA TYR A 111 16.15 -1.95 -0.45
C TYR A 111 14.76 -1.73 0.16
N VAL A 112 14.62 -0.71 1.00
CA VAL A 112 13.33 -0.31 1.57
C VAL A 112 13.11 1.19 1.39
N THR A 113 11.94 1.59 0.92
CA THR A 113 11.59 3.01 0.85
C THR A 113 11.25 3.56 2.23
N GLU A 114 11.62 4.81 2.52
CA GLU A 114 11.26 5.48 3.79
C GLU A 114 9.74 5.50 4.05
N THR A 115 8.92 5.60 2.99
CA THR A 115 7.45 5.51 3.01
C THR A 115 6.80 6.67 3.75
N ARG A 116 7.01 7.88 3.26
CA ARG A 116 6.30 9.08 3.75
C ARG A 116 4.79 8.93 3.48
N PRO A 117 3.92 9.45 4.36
CA PRO A 117 4.24 10.17 5.59
C PRO A 117 4.52 9.25 6.80
N ARG A 118 4.17 7.95 6.72
CA ARG A 118 4.19 7.03 7.88
C ARG A 118 5.61 6.69 8.37
N GLY A 119 6.64 6.82 7.51
CA GLY A 119 8.04 6.57 7.87
C GLY A 119 8.36 5.11 8.21
N LEU A 120 7.49 4.18 7.82
CA LEU A 120 7.53 2.80 8.28
C LEU A 120 8.70 1.98 7.70
N GLY A 121 9.35 2.47 6.65
CA GLY A 121 10.55 1.83 6.09
C GLY A 121 11.69 1.72 7.10
N MET A 122 11.81 2.69 8.02
CA MET A 122 12.82 2.70 9.08
C MET A 122 12.71 1.45 9.97
N ARG A 123 11.48 1.02 10.27
CA ARG A 123 11.21 -0.16 11.09
C ARG A 123 11.61 -1.44 10.38
N THR A 124 11.30 -1.57 9.09
CA THR A 124 11.72 -2.71 8.29
C THR A 124 13.24 -2.81 8.24
N HIS A 125 13.92 -1.69 8.01
CA HIS A 125 15.38 -1.64 8.04
C HIS A 125 15.95 -2.10 9.38
N GLU A 126 15.45 -1.58 10.50
CA GLU A 126 15.91 -1.98 11.85
C GLU A 126 15.77 -3.49 12.08
N LEU A 127 14.61 -4.07 11.71
CA LEU A 127 14.34 -5.50 11.91
C LEU A 127 15.24 -6.40 11.06
N LEU A 128 15.46 -6.04 9.80
CA LEU A 128 16.28 -6.83 8.87
C LEU A 128 17.76 -6.74 9.22
N THR A 129 18.27 -5.53 9.50
CA THR A 129 19.67 -5.32 9.89
C THR A 129 19.98 -6.02 11.21
N LYS A 130 19.06 -5.99 12.18
CA LYS A 130 19.20 -6.74 13.45
C LYS A 130 19.24 -8.26 13.24
N ALA A 131 18.59 -8.76 12.19
CA ALA A 131 18.61 -10.17 11.83
C ALA A 131 19.84 -10.58 10.98
N GLY A 132 20.74 -9.64 10.65
CA GLY A 132 21.92 -9.91 9.83
C GLY A 132 21.68 -9.83 8.31
N ILE A 133 20.52 -9.36 7.87
CA ILE A 133 20.19 -9.18 6.45
C ILE A 133 20.65 -7.79 6.00
N PRO A 134 21.50 -7.66 4.96
CA PRO A 134 21.86 -6.37 4.38
C PRO A 134 20.62 -5.61 3.93
N CYS A 135 20.36 -4.44 4.54
CA CYS A 135 19.22 -3.61 4.24
C CYS A 135 19.63 -2.14 4.10
N THR A 136 19.10 -1.43 3.10
CA THR A 136 19.37 0.00 2.90
C THR A 136 18.09 0.76 2.62
N ILE A 137 17.94 1.90 3.27
CA ILE A 137 16.79 2.78 3.08
C ILE A 137 17.03 3.69 1.88
N ILE A 138 16.02 3.82 1.02
CA ILE A 138 16.01 4.76 -0.11
C ILE A 138 14.89 5.79 0.07
N LEU A 139 15.07 6.98 -0.50
CA LEU A 139 14.01 7.98 -0.61
C LEU A 139 12.87 7.45 -1.47
N ASP A 140 11.64 7.90 -1.20
CA ASP A 140 10.48 7.53 -2.02
C ASP A 140 10.68 7.97 -3.50
N SER A 141 11.42 9.07 -3.74
CA SER A 141 11.78 9.56 -5.07
C SER A 141 12.94 8.81 -5.74
N ALA A 142 13.69 8.00 -5.01
CA ALA A 142 14.86 7.28 -5.51
C ALA A 142 14.53 5.85 -6.01
N VAL A 143 13.25 5.46 -6.02
CA VAL A 143 12.80 4.13 -6.46
C VAL A 143 13.26 3.80 -7.88
N ALA A 144 13.06 4.73 -8.83
CA ALA A 144 13.50 4.53 -10.22
C ALA A 144 15.03 4.45 -10.33
N TYR A 145 15.76 5.24 -9.54
CA TYR A 145 17.24 5.22 -9.53
C TYR A 145 17.80 3.88 -9.03
N ALA A 146 17.15 3.24 -8.07
CA ALA A 146 17.59 1.96 -7.53
C ALA A 146 17.21 0.76 -8.41
N MET A 147 16.28 0.92 -9.36
CA MET A 147 15.61 -0.19 -10.04
C MET A 147 16.55 -1.09 -10.87
N ASP A 148 17.63 -0.54 -11.43
CA ASP A 148 18.63 -1.32 -12.18
C ASP A 148 19.34 -2.36 -11.31
N LYS A 149 19.47 -2.10 -10.00
CA LYS A 149 20.08 -3.01 -9.03
C LYS A 149 19.10 -4.04 -8.45
N VAL A 150 17.81 -3.88 -8.70
CA VAL A 150 16.76 -4.69 -8.09
C VAL A 150 16.39 -5.84 -9.01
N ASP A 151 16.25 -7.03 -8.46
CA ASP A 151 15.82 -8.23 -9.20
C ASP A 151 14.29 -8.37 -9.19
N MET A 152 13.65 -8.05 -8.07
CA MET A 152 12.20 -8.12 -7.90
C MET A 152 11.67 -7.19 -6.82
N ILE A 153 10.38 -6.88 -6.92
CA ILE A 153 9.64 -6.14 -5.91
C ILE A 153 8.85 -7.12 -5.04
N MET A 154 8.93 -6.96 -3.72
CA MET A 154 8.07 -7.66 -2.77
C MET A 154 7.37 -6.65 -1.86
N VAL A 155 6.04 -6.61 -1.92
CA VAL A 155 5.22 -5.69 -1.11
C VAL A 155 4.12 -6.43 -0.38
N GLY A 156 3.68 -5.88 0.75
CA GLY A 156 2.42 -6.29 1.38
C GLY A 156 1.25 -5.53 0.79
N CYS A 157 0.07 -5.75 1.37
CA CYS A 157 -1.10 -4.92 1.11
C CYS A 157 -1.97 -4.75 2.36
N GLU A 158 -2.83 -3.75 2.34
CA GLU A 158 -3.93 -3.59 3.28
C GLU A 158 -5.17 -4.38 2.81
N ALA A 159 -5.42 -4.39 1.50
CA ALA A 159 -6.49 -5.17 0.88
C ALA A 159 -6.15 -5.64 -0.54
N VAL A 160 -6.79 -6.74 -0.96
CA VAL A 160 -6.81 -7.20 -2.34
C VAL A 160 -8.23 -7.01 -2.87
N VAL A 161 -8.39 -6.28 -3.97
CA VAL A 161 -9.69 -5.94 -4.56
C VAL A 161 -10.13 -6.98 -5.59
N GLU A 162 -11.38 -6.94 -6.04
CA GLU A 162 -11.96 -7.97 -6.91
C GLU A 162 -11.27 -8.12 -8.27
N SER A 163 -10.69 -7.04 -8.79
CA SER A 163 -9.90 -7.05 -10.03
C SER A 163 -8.55 -7.77 -9.89
N GLY A 164 -8.16 -8.17 -8.68
CA GLY A 164 -6.83 -8.67 -8.35
C GLY A 164 -5.78 -7.59 -8.09
N GLY A 165 -6.18 -6.30 -8.19
CA GLY A 165 -5.36 -5.18 -7.73
C GLY A 165 -5.26 -5.11 -6.21
N ILE A 166 -4.45 -4.18 -5.69
CA ILE A 166 -4.23 -4.04 -4.25
C ILE A 166 -4.43 -2.61 -3.77
N VAL A 167 -4.82 -2.48 -2.50
CA VAL A 167 -4.73 -1.21 -1.75
C VAL A 167 -3.59 -1.36 -0.74
N ASN A 168 -2.65 -0.43 -0.77
CA ASN A 168 -1.50 -0.43 0.13
C ASN A 168 -1.03 1.00 0.43
N ALA A 169 -0.03 1.18 1.28
CA ALA A 169 0.56 2.48 1.59
C ALA A 169 0.89 3.27 0.30
N VAL A 170 0.61 4.58 0.35
CA VAL A 170 0.88 5.51 -0.75
C VAL A 170 2.33 5.39 -1.19
N GLY A 171 2.52 5.16 -2.49
CA GLY A 171 3.83 4.89 -3.07
C GLY A 171 3.97 3.47 -3.61
N SER A 172 3.02 2.58 -3.32
CA SER A 172 3.04 1.21 -3.85
C SER A 172 2.72 1.18 -5.36
N CYS A 173 1.77 2.00 -5.81
CA CYS A 173 1.37 2.06 -7.22
C CYS A 173 2.48 2.64 -8.10
N GLN A 174 3.11 3.74 -7.68
CA GLN A 174 4.27 4.30 -8.38
C GLN A 174 5.42 3.29 -8.48
N MET A 175 5.68 2.52 -7.41
CA MET A 175 6.73 1.50 -7.41
C MET A 175 6.43 0.39 -8.41
N ALA A 176 5.17 -0.07 -8.47
CA ALA A 176 4.74 -1.10 -9.40
C ALA A 176 4.79 -0.61 -10.87
N MET A 177 4.40 0.64 -11.14
CA MET A 177 4.53 1.25 -12.47
C MET A 177 5.99 1.34 -12.93
N ILE A 178 6.89 1.80 -12.05
CA ILE A 178 8.32 1.86 -12.34
C ILE A 178 8.87 0.44 -12.57
N ALA A 179 8.53 -0.52 -11.72
CA ALA A 179 8.97 -1.90 -11.87
C ALA A 179 8.54 -2.48 -13.22
N LYS A 180 7.30 -2.22 -13.65
CA LYS A 180 6.80 -2.61 -14.98
C LYS A 180 7.64 -2.02 -16.11
N ALA A 181 7.98 -0.73 -16.04
CA ALA A 181 8.81 -0.07 -17.05
C ALA A 181 10.23 -0.67 -17.15
N PHE A 182 10.77 -1.17 -16.03
CA PHE A 182 12.08 -1.85 -15.96
C PHE A 182 11.98 -3.38 -16.13
N ASN A 183 10.81 -3.92 -16.45
CA ASN A 183 10.54 -5.35 -16.57
C ASN A 183 10.92 -6.16 -15.31
N LYS A 184 10.72 -5.57 -14.12
CA LYS A 184 10.94 -6.23 -12.83
C LYS A 184 9.63 -6.84 -12.33
N PRO A 185 9.61 -8.10 -11.89
CA PRO A 185 8.41 -8.73 -11.38
C PRO A 185 7.98 -8.09 -10.05
N VAL A 186 6.67 -7.94 -9.88
CA VAL A 186 6.04 -7.40 -8.68
C VAL A 186 5.26 -8.50 -7.97
N HIS A 187 5.73 -8.85 -6.78
CA HIS A 187 5.14 -9.88 -5.95
C HIS A 187 4.44 -9.27 -4.74
N VAL A 188 3.16 -9.60 -4.58
CA VAL A 188 2.35 -9.16 -3.45
C VAL A 188 2.19 -10.31 -2.48
N LEU A 189 2.46 -10.07 -1.20
CA LEU A 189 2.18 -11.02 -0.13
C LEU A 189 0.93 -10.57 0.61
N ALA A 190 -0.12 -11.38 0.57
CA ALA A 190 -1.43 -11.00 1.08
C ALA A 190 -2.12 -12.18 1.77
N GLU A 191 -2.60 -11.94 2.99
CA GLU A 191 -3.47 -12.87 3.69
C GLU A 191 -4.87 -12.89 3.05
N SER A 192 -5.48 -14.08 2.92
CA SER A 192 -6.79 -14.30 2.27
C SER A 192 -7.93 -13.50 2.93
N TYR A 193 -7.82 -13.25 4.24
CA TYR A 193 -8.79 -12.45 4.98
C TYR A 193 -8.74 -10.94 4.68
N LYS A 194 -7.80 -10.49 3.83
CA LYS A 194 -7.72 -9.09 3.35
C LYS A 194 -8.43 -8.89 2.01
N TRP A 195 -9.04 -9.92 1.44
CA TRP A 195 -9.70 -9.82 0.16
C TRP A 195 -11.06 -9.15 0.33
N THR A 196 -11.35 -8.19 -0.53
CA THR A 196 -12.53 -7.32 -0.39
C THR A 196 -13.30 -7.23 -1.70
N ARG A 197 -14.62 -6.99 -1.57
CA ARG A 197 -15.58 -6.84 -2.67
C ARG A 197 -15.61 -5.42 -3.25
N LEU A 198 -14.44 -4.77 -3.27
CA LEU A 198 -14.27 -3.46 -3.88
C LEU A 198 -13.80 -3.63 -5.32
N PHE A 199 -14.26 -2.74 -6.21
CA PHE A 199 -13.82 -2.69 -7.60
C PHE A 199 -13.48 -1.23 -7.97
N PRO A 200 -12.36 -0.69 -7.48
CA PRO A 200 -11.95 0.68 -7.83
C PRO A 200 -11.55 0.77 -9.30
N LEU A 201 -12.07 1.77 -10.01
CA LEU A 201 -11.70 2.08 -11.40
C LEU A 201 -10.54 3.08 -11.46
N SER A 202 -10.32 3.81 -10.38
CA SER A 202 -9.31 4.85 -10.22
C SER A 202 -8.87 4.98 -8.75
N GLN A 203 -7.85 5.81 -8.51
CA GLN A 203 -7.40 6.15 -7.15
C GLN A 203 -8.50 6.81 -6.30
N TYR A 204 -9.47 7.46 -6.95
CA TYR A 204 -10.52 8.25 -6.30
C TYR A 204 -11.71 7.40 -5.86
N ASP A 205 -11.80 6.15 -6.32
CA ASP A 205 -12.89 5.22 -5.96
C ASP A 205 -12.65 4.49 -4.63
N LEU A 206 -11.54 4.80 -3.96
CA LEU A 206 -11.22 4.20 -2.67
C LEU A 206 -12.12 4.76 -1.56
N PRO A 207 -12.61 3.94 -0.61
CA PRO A 207 -13.42 4.41 0.52
C PRO A 207 -12.71 5.42 1.44
N THR A 208 -11.39 5.50 1.35
CA THR A 208 -10.56 6.47 2.09
C THR A 208 -10.49 7.84 1.41
N HIS A 209 -10.92 7.96 0.16
CA HIS A 209 -10.92 9.21 -0.57
C HIS A 209 -11.97 10.18 -0.02
N ASN A 210 -11.65 11.48 0.00
CA ASN A 210 -12.53 12.56 0.45
C ASN A 210 -12.08 13.90 -0.16
N ASP A 211 -12.97 14.89 -0.15
CA ASP A 211 -12.78 16.21 -0.77
C ASP A 211 -11.59 17.02 -0.19
N HIS A 212 -11.10 16.68 0.99
CA HIS A 212 -9.96 17.36 1.61
C HIS A 212 -8.62 16.87 1.05
N ILE A 213 -8.54 15.64 0.55
CA ILE A 213 -7.32 15.07 -0.04
C ILE A 213 -6.97 15.85 -1.31
N LEU A 214 -5.73 16.35 -1.37
CA LEU A 214 -5.20 17.17 -2.46
C LEU A 214 -6.00 18.45 -2.75
N SER A 215 -6.77 18.94 -1.78
CA SER A 215 -7.50 20.20 -1.90
C SER A 215 -6.56 21.41 -1.97
N PHE A 216 -6.98 22.43 -2.73
CA PHE A 216 -6.28 23.71 -2.83
C PHE A 216 -6.74 24.66 -1.73
N ASP A 217 -5.83 25.52 -1.26
CA ASP A 217 -6.20 26.60 -0.34
C ASP A 217 -7.13 27.61 -1.04
N LEU A 218 -8.28 27.87 -0.44
CA LEU A 218 -9.18 28.93 -0.88
C LEU A 218 -8.53 30.28 -0.54
N VAL A 219 -8.06 30.99 -1.55
CA VAL A 219 -7.52 32.35 -1.40
C VAL A 219 -8.65 33.25 -0.92
N SER A 220 -8.73 33.43 0.40
CA SER A 220 -9.59 34.42 1.02
C SER A 220 -8.89 35.76 0.88
N THR A 221 -9.42 36.60 -0.01
CA THR A 221 -8.99 37.97 -0.40
C THR A 221 -7.90 38.07 -1.48
N PRO A 222 -8.09 38.91 -2.53
CA PRO A 222 -6.98 39.33 -3.36
C PRO A 222 -5.92 39.99 -2.45
N PRO A 223 -4.62 39.89 -2.77
CA PRO A 223 -3.59 40.51 -1.96
C PRO A 223 -3.95 41.99 -1.78
N THR A 224 -4.29 42.38 -0.55
CA THR A 224 -4.42 43.78 -0.18
C THR A 224 -3.11 44.42 -0.57
N SER A 225 -3.22 45.45 -1.39
CA SER A 225 -2.13 46.30 -1.86
C SER A 225 -1.30 46.81 -0.67
N GLY A 226 -0.32 46.02 -0.26
CA GLY A 226 0.80 46.46 0.55
C GLY A 226 1.75 47.20 -0.37
N SER A 227 1.98 48.48 -0.07
CA SER A 227 2.91 49.36 -0.74
C SER A 227 4.27 48.69 -0.97
N ASN A 228 4.52 48.23 -2.19
CA ASN A 228 5.85 48.17 -2.78
C ASN A 228 5.68 48.34 -4.30
N SER A 229 6.42 49.30 -4.81
CA SER A 229 6.46 49.85 -6.17
C SER A 229 6.20 48.85 -7.31
N PRO A 230 5.45 49.24 -8.37
CA PRO A 230 5.28 48.40 -9.54
C PRO A 230 6.58 48.35 -10.36
N LEU A 231 7.07 47.15 -10.65
CA LEU A 231 8.02 46.94 -11.74
C LEU A 231 7.27 47.19 -13.07
N PRO A 232 7.78 48.06 -13.96
CA PRO A 232 7.10 48.38 -15.20
C PRO A 232 7.34 47.30 -16.26
N GLY A 233 6.25 46.81 -16.85
CA GLY A 233 6.24 46.14 -18.14
C GLY A 233 6.14 44.62 -18.08
N THR A 234 4.91 44.08 -18.15
CA THR A 234 4.44 43.18 -19.23
C THR A 234 3.01 42.67 -18.93
N PRO A 235 2.19 42.38 -19.95
CA PRO A 235 0.75 42.30 -19.83
C PRO A 235 0.23 40.93 -19.38
N ARG A 236 -0.94 40.94 -18.71
CA ARG A 236 -1.79 39.78 -18.40
C ARG A 236 -2.10 38.94 -19.64
N ARG A 237 -2.16 37.61 -19.49
CA ARG A 237 -3.20 36.78 -20.14
C ARG A 237 -3.49 35.47 -19.41
N HIS A 238 -4.79 35.15 -19.41
CA HIS A 238 -5.45 33.96 -18.87
C HIS A 238 -5.33 32.75 -19.80
N HIS A 239 -5.17 31.56 -19.20
CA HIS A 239 -5.61 30.21 -19.64
C HIS A 239 -5.24 29.66 -21.04
N PRO A 240 -5.21 28.32 -21.22
CA PRO A 240 -4.59 27.68 -22.37
C PRO A 240 -5.52 27.65 -23.59
N VAL A 241 -4.99 28.07 -24.74
CA VAL A 241 -5.52 27.74 -26.06
C VAL A 241 -4.40 27.09 -26.85
N LEU A 242 -4.62 25.84 -27.28
CA LEU A 242 -3.78 25.14 -28.26
C LEU A 242 -3.82 25.90 -29.60
N ARG A 243 -2.66 26.29 -30.13
CA ARG A 243 -2.34 26.15 -31.57
C ARG A 243 -0.86 26.40 -31.87
N THR A 244 -0.36 25.47 -32.69
CA THR A 244 0.89 25.36 -33.45
C THR A 244 1.50 26.67 -34.00
N THR A 245 2.81 26.85 -33.84
CA THR A 245 3.87 26.94 -34.88
C THR A 245 5.10 27.70 -34.35
N ASP A 246 6.27 27.09 -34.59
CA ASP A 246 7.61 27.66 -34.76
C ASP A 246 8.14 28.74 -33.82
N SER A 247 9.10 28.36 -32.97
CA SER A 247 10.54 28.67 -33.12
C SER A 247 11.27 28.54 -31.77
N ILE A 248 12.30 27.71 -31.74
CA ILE A 248 13.17 27.47 -30.58
C ILE A 248 14.23 28.58 -30.52
N PRO A 249 14.40 29.32 -29.41
CA PRO A 249 15.64 30.06 -29.17
C PRO A 249 16.58 29.26 -28.27
N ASN A 250 17.80 29.07 -28.78
CA ASN A 250 18.96 28.50 -28.10
C ASN A 250 19.15 29.05 -26.67
N LEU A 251 19.13 28.16 -25.67
CA LEU A 251 19.71 28.43 -24.36
C LEU A 251 21.07 27.73 -24.26
N LEU A 252 22.12 28.54 -24.37
CA LEU A 252 23.49 28.18 -24.05
C LEU A 252 23.56 27.54 -22.66
N PHE A 253 24.20 26.38 -22.59
CA PHE A 253 24.68 25.77 -21.36
C PHE A 253 25.73 26.67 -20.70
N ALA A 254 25.34 27.41 -19.67
CA ALA A 254 26.28 27.96 -18.70
C ALA A 254 26.52 26.91 -17.62
N ALA A 255 27.63 26.18 -17.72
CA ALA A 255 28.09 25.23 -16.72
C ALA A 255 28.35 25.95 -15.38
N GLN A 256 27.43 25.84 -14.43
CA GLN A 256 27.69 26.23 -13.04
C GLN A 256 28.53 25.15 -12.37
N ARG A 257 29.76 25.52 -12.03
CA ARG A 257 30.72 24.72 -11.26
C ARG A 257 30.17 24.48 -9.84
N HIS A 258 30.18 23.24 -9.38
CA HIS A 258 29.85 22.86 -8.00
C HIS A 258 30.85 23.48 -7.00
N PRO A 259 30.41 23.98 -5.82
CA PRO A 259 31.32 24.30 -4.73
C PRO A 259 31.74 23.02 -3.99
N PRO A 260 32.92 23.01 -3.33
CA PRO A 260 33.45 21.82 -2.65
C PRO A 260 32.65 21.50 -1.37
N LEU A 261 32.59 20.21 -1.03
CA LEU A 261 32.01 19.68 0.21
C LEU A 261 32.90 20.04 1.41
N ASP A 262 32.58 21.13 2.12
CA ASP A 262 33.20 21.42 3.41
C ASP A 262 32.48 20.67 4.54
N THR A 263 33.30 19.93 5.29
CA THR A 263 32.89 19.07 6.40
C THR A 263 32.79 19.91 7.68
N THR A 264 31.70 20.65 7.83
CA THR A 264 31.28 21.19 9.13
C THR A 264 29.79 20.93 9.29
N MET A 265 29.44 19.96 10.13
CA MET A 265 28.05 19.69 10.51
C MET A 265 27.50 20.86 11.33
N SER A 266 26.99 21.87 10.63
CA SER A 266 26.07 22.86 11.17
C SER A 266 24.72 22.16 11.42
N THR A 267 24.31 22.11 12.68
CA THR A 267 23.11 21.44 13.18
C THR A 267 21.79 22.16 12.82
N ASN A 268 21.72 22.86 11.68
CA ASN A 268 20.56 23.69 11.35
C ASN A 268 20.07 23.62 9.89
N SER A 269 20.15 22.46 9.23
CA SER A 269 19.67 22.26 7.85
C SER A 269 18.58 21.17 7.71
N MET A 270 17.61 21.11 8.64
CA MET A 270 16.45 20.23 8.53
C MET A 270 15.15 21.02 8.72
N SER A 271 14.62 21.63 7.67
CA SER A 271 13.22 22.08 7.68
C SER A 271 12.54 22.19 6.32
N ASN A 272 13.09 21.60 5.25
CA ASN A 272 12.38 21.46 3.98
C ASN A 272 11.52 20.18 3.93
N VAL A 273 10.91 19.82 5.06
CA VAL A 273 9.97 18.70 5.16
C VAL A 273 8.55 19.28 5.19
N MET A 274 7.63 18.64 4.47
CA MET A 274 6.23 19.05 4.41
C MET A 274 5.64 19.21 5.83
N PRO A 275 5.03 20.36 6.18
CA PRO A 275 4.37 20.56 7.47
C PRO A 275 3.26 19.53 7.71
N VAL A 276 3.02 19.16 8.97
CA VAL A 276 2.04 18.13 9.34
C VAL A 276 0.63 18.42 8.80
N GLY A 277 0.19 19.67 8.86
CA GLY A 277 -1.12 20.07 8.32
C GLY A 277 -1.25 19.83 6.82
N GLN A 278 -0.18 20.11 6.05
CA GLN A 278 -0.14 19.84 4.61
C GLN A 278 0.02 18.34 4.33
N ALA A 279 0.79 17.61 5.14
CA ALA A 279 0.93 16.17 5.02
C ALA A 279 -0.42 15.44 5.19
N GLY A 280 -1.28 15.93 6.10
CA GLY A 280 -2.64 15.41 6.30
C GLY A 280 -3.61 15.64 5.13
N ARG A 281 -3.23 16.44 4.12
CA ARG A 281 -3.96 16.57 2.85
C ARG A 281 -3.51 15.57 1.79
N ASN A 282 -2.50 14.74 2.06
CA ASN A 282 -2.05 13.71 1.12
C ASN A 282 -2.76 12.38 1.40
N PRO A 283 -2.96 11.54 0.38
CA PRO A 283 -3.50 10.20 0.59
C PRO A 283 -2.53 9.35 1.42
N GLU A 284 -3.06 8.49 2.29
CA GLU A 284 -2.25 7.52 3.04
C GLU A 284 -2.02 6.20 2.31
N VAL A 285 -2.94 5.89 1.38
CA VAL A 285 -2.97 4.65 0.61
C VAL A 285 -3.17 4.96 -0.86
N ASP A 286 -2.71 4.05 -1.72
CA ASP A 286 -2.99 4.05 -3.14
C ASP A 286 -3.51 2.69 -3.61
N TYR A 287 -4.18 2.70 -4.75
CA TYR A 287 -4.62 1.52 -5.49
C TYR A 287 -3.55 1.16 -6.52
N THR A 288 -3.07 -0.08 -6.51
CA THR A 288 -2.22 -0.63 -7.57
C THR A 288 -3.06 -1.54 -8.47
N PRO A 289 -3.28 -1.15 -9.74
CA PRO A 289 -3.99 -1.97 -10.71
C PRO A 289 -3.35 -3.34 -10.97
N PRO A 290 -4.15 -4.37 -11.32
CA PRO A 290 -3.68 -5.73 -11.49
C PRO A 290 -2.63 -5.90 -12.60
N GLU A 291 -2.62 -5.06 -13.64
CA GLU A 291 -1.67 -5.15 -14.76
C GLU A 291 -0.20 -4.89 -14.38
N TYR A 292 0.03 -4.28 -13.21
CA TYR A 292 1.34 -4.05 -12.64
C TYR A 292 1.77 -5.16 -11.66
N ILE A 293 0.89 -6.09 -11.32
CA ILE A 293 1.16 -7.18 -10.38
C ILE A 293 1.49 -8.45 -11.15
N THR A 294 2.60 -9.10 -10.78
CA THR A 294 3.01 -10.36 -11.41
C THR A 294 2.36 -11.56 -10.73
N LEU A 295 2.47 -11.67 -9.40
CA LEU A 295 1.89 -12.76 -8.62
C LEU A 295 1.48 -12.28 -7.23
N LEU A 296 0.42 -12.90 -6.70
CA LEU A 296 -0.02 -12.79 -5.32
C LEU A 296 0.28 -14.09 -4.57
N PHE A 297 1.07 -13.98 -3.50
CA PHE A 297 1.39 -15.08 -2.59
C PHE A 297 0.45 -15.00 -1.39
N THR A 298 -0.39 -16.02 -1.24
CA THR A 298 -1.46 -16.06 -0.24
C THR A 298 -1.48 -17.42 0.47
N ASP A 299 -2.21 -17.53 1.57
CA ASP A 299 -2.50 -18.80 2.24
C ASP A 299 -3.40 -19.73 1.43
N ALA A 300 -4.16 -19.18 0.46
CA ALA A 300 -4.92 -19.97 -0.50
C ALA A 300 -4.06 -20.50 -1.66
N GLY A 301 -2.79 -20.08 -1.74
CA GLY A 301 -1.84 -20.45 -2.79
C GLY A 301 -1.26 -19.24 -3.53
N ILE A 302 -0.57 -19.55 -4.63
CA ILE A 302 0.06 -18.57 -5.52
C ILE A 302 -0.90 -18.28 -6.66
N LEU A 303 -1.30 -17.02 -6.82
CA LEU A 303 -2.36 -16.62 -7.75
C LEU A 303 -1.86 -15.51 -8.67
N THR A 304 -2.35 -15.51 -9.91
CA THR A 304 -2.31 -14.31 -10.76
C THR A 304 -3.45 -13.37 -10.35
N PRO A 305 -3.40 -12.07 -10.72
CA PRO A 305 -4.49 -11.15 -10.44
C PRO A 305 -5.86 -11.64 -10.94
N GLU A 306 -5.92 -12.25 -12.13
CA GLU A 306 -7.15 -12.85 -12.68
C GLU A 306 -7.68 -14.03 -11.84
N GLY A 307 -6.79 -14.78 -11.19
CA GLY A 307 -7.13 -15.88 -10.30
C GLY A 307 -7.89 -15.43 -9.05
N ILE A 308 -7.64 -14.21 -8.57
CA ILE A 308 -8.35 -13.63 -7.41
C ILE A 308 -9.84 -13.46 -7.70
N SER A 309 -10.16 -12.89 -8.87
CA SER A 309 -11.56 -12.69 -9.28
C SER A 309 -12.33 -14.02 -9.32
N SER A 310 -11.73 -15.04 -9.95
CA SER A 310 -12.32 -16.39 -10.04
C SER A 310 -12.56 -17.03 -8.68
N TYR A 311 -11.60 -16.88 -7.76
CA TYR A 311 -11.73 -17.40 -6.40
C TYR A 311 -12.83 -16.69 -5.60
N LEU A 312 -12.88 -15.36 -5.69
CA LEU A 312 -13.90 -14.56 -5.04
C LEU A 312 -15.30 -14.90 -5.56
N VAL A 313 -15.50 -15.07 -6.87
CA VAL A 313 -16.79 -15.54 -7.42
C VAL A 313 -17.16 -16.91 -6.86
N THR A 314 -16.21 -17.84 -6.80
CA THR A 314 -16.43 -19.19 -6.27
C THR A 314 -16.86 -19.16 -4.79
N MET A 315 -16.27 -18.27 -3.98
CA MET A 315 -16.69 -18.10 -2.58
C MET A 315 -18.13 -17.57 -2.46
N SER A 316 -18.55 -16.64 -3.34
CA SER A 316 -19.92 -16.12 -3.32
C SER A 316 -20.94 -17.21 -3.66
N LEU A 317 -20.69 -17.99 -4.70
CA LEU A 317 -21.60 -19.05 -5.14
C LEU A 317 -21.78 -20.16 -4.07
N ARG A 318 -20.74 -20.45 -3.30
CA ARG A 318 -20.83 -21.38 -2.16
C ARG A 318 -21.70 -20.85 -1.02
N SER A 319 -21.77 -19.53 -0.86
CA SER A 319 -22.61 -18.89 0.16
C SER A 319 -24.09 -18.82 -0.23
N GLU A 320 -24.41 -18.75 -1.53
CA GLU A 320 -25.80 -18.68 -2.03
C GLU A 320 -26.47 -20.05 -2.22
N SER A 321 -25.67 -21.12 -2.40
CA SER A 321 -26.14 -22.50 -2.58
C SER A 321 -26.37 -23.26 -1.27
N SER A 322 -26.35 -22.55 -0.12
CA SER A 322 -26.25 -23.13 1.22
C SER A 322 -27.31 -22.61 2.17
#